data_AF-A0A378RNL0-F1
#
_entry.id   AF-A0A378RNL0-F1
#
_cell.length_a   1.000
_cell.length_b   1.000
_cell.length_c   1.000
_cell.angle_alpha   90.00
_cell.angle_beta   90.00
_cell.angle_gamma   90.00
#
_symmetry.space_group_name_H-M   'P 1'
#
loop_
_entity.id
_entity.type
_entity.pdbx_description
1 polymer ?
#
loop_
_entity_poly.entity_id
_entity_poly.type
_entity_poly.pdbx_seq_one_letter_code
_entity_poly.pdbx_strand_id
1 'polypeptide(L)' 'MKYVIMNEELAIEKEVIPADHYFPQKEGEVIFKKDILTIFGQKGNQIDFEYEELETAQALNIIDSWN' A
#
# COMPACT_ATOMS: atom_id res chain seq x y z
N MET A 1 3.06 -11.55 8.51
CA MET A 1 2.46 -10.89 7.33
C MET A 1 2.57 -9.39 7.56
N LYS A 2 3.00 -8.61 6.57
CA LYS A 2 3.21 -7.16 6.73
C LYS A 2 2.32 -6.38 5.78
N TYR A 3 1.99 -5.16 6.17
CA TYR A 3 1.27 -4.20 5.37
C TYR A 3 2.18 -3.03 5.04
N VAL A 4 1.75 -2.25 4.07
CA VAL A 4 2.40 -1.01 3.68
C VAL A 4 1.36 0.07 3.59
N ILE A 5 1.68 1.23 4.14
CA ILE A 5 0.97 2.49 3.92
C ILE A 5 1.82 3.37 3.00
N MET A 6 1.21 3.96 1.99
CA MET A 6 1.84 4.91 1.09
C MET A 6 0.80 5.82 0.45
N ASN A 7 1.24 6.83 -0.29
CA ASN A 7 0.36 7.70 -1.05
C ASN A 7 -0.39 6.93 -2.16
N GLU A 8 -1.71 7.11 -2.21
CA GLU A 8 -2.63 6.42 -3.14
C GLU A 8 -2.33 6.78 -4.60
N GLU A 9 -2.22 8.08 -4.90
CA GLU A 9 -1.96 8.55 -6.26
C GLU A 9 -0.64 7.99 -6.78
N LEU A 10 0.41 7.98 -5.95
CA LEU A 10 1.70 7.40 -6.28
C LEU A 10 1.62 5.89 -6.51
N ALA A 11 0.86 5.17 -5.67
CA ALA A 11 0.67 3.73 -5.82
C ALA A 11 -0.06 3.37 -7.13
N ILE A 12 -1.00 4.21 -7.56
CA ILE A 12 -1.72 4.08 -8.84
C ILE A 12 -0.84 4.48 -10.02
N GLU A 13 -0.14 5.62 -9.95
CA GLU A 13 0.76 6.11 -11.00
C GLU A 13 1.87 5.10 -11.31
N LYS A 14 2.40 4.46 -10.27
CA LYS A 14 3.42 3.42 -10.39
C LYS A 14 2.85 2.05 -10.75
N GLU A 15 1.53 1.92 -10.95
CA GLU A 15 0.84 0.66 -11.24
C GLU A 15 1.10 -0.44 -10.19
N VAL A 16 1.35 -0.05 -8.94
CA VAL A 16 1.50 -0.98 -7.81
C VAL A 16 0.13 -1.56 -7.46
N ILE A 17 -0.89 -0.71 -7.49
CA ILE A 17 -2.30 -1.06 -7.32
C ILE A 17 -3.12 -0.46 -8.47
N PRO A 18 -4.26 -1.07 -8.84
CA PRO A 18 -5.11 -0.52 -9.90
C PRO A 18 -5.90 0.70 -9.41
N ALA A 19 -6.28 1.60 -10.31
CA ALA A 19 -7.03 2.81 -9.97
C ALA A 19 -8.43 2.53 -9.38
N ASP A 20 -9.00 1.35 -9.62
CA ASP A 20 -10.29 0.89 -9.11
C ASP A 20 -10.14 -0.06 -7.90
N HIS A 21 -9.07 0.10 -7.13
CA HIS A 21 -8.79 -0.80 -6.01
C HIS A 21 -9.81 -0.72 -4.87
N TYR A 22 -9.96 -1.82 -4.15
CA TYR A 22 -10.79 -1.92 -2.94
C TYR A 22 -9.99 -1.82 -1.64
N PHE A 23 -8.73 -1.37 -1.71
CA PHE A 23 -7.91 -1.23 -0.51
C PHE A 23 -8.41 -0.09 0.38
N PRO A 24 -8.31 -0.23 1.72
CA PRO A 24 -8.60 0.87 2.63
C PRO A 24 -7.77 2.10 2.28
N GLN A 25 -8.42 3.26 2.21
CA GLN A 25 -7.78 4.55 1.93
C GLN A 25 -8.38 5.66 2.81
N LYS A 26 -7.56 6.64 3.18
CA LYS A 26 -7.98 7.85 3.87
C LYS A 26 -6.97 8.95 3.62
N GLU A 27 -7.46 10.17 3.38
CA GLU A 27 -6.61 11.38 3.25
C GLU A 27 -5.47 11.24 2.21
N GLY A 28 -5.69 10.46 1.14
CA GLY A 28 -4.70 10.25 0.08
C GLY A 28 -3.64 9.19 0.40
N GLU A 29 -3.79 8.47 1.51
CA GLU A 29 -3.00 7.29 1.84
C GLU A 29 -3.81 6.01 1.59
N VAL A 30 -3.12 4.94 1.21
CA VAL A 30 -3.70 3.61 0.99
C VAL A 30 -2.90 2.55 1.75
N ILE A 31 -3.61 1.58 2.33
CA ILE A 31 -2.99 0.46 3.06
C ILE A 31 -3.25 -0.85 2.31
N PHE A 32 -2.18 -1.58 2.00
CA PHE A 32 -2.29 -2.88 1.36
C PHE A 32 -1.17 -3.84 1.79
N LYS A 33 -1.26 -5.11 1.37
CA LYS A 33 -0.31 -6.16 1.78
C LYS A 33 1.04 -5.98 1.10
N LYS A 34 2.13 -6.12 1.85
CA LYS A 34 3.52 -6.00 1.33
C LYS A 34 3.82 -6.96 0.16
N ASP A 35 3.12 -8.09 0.08
CA ASP A 35 3.27 -9.06 -1.01
C ASP A 35 3.01 -8.41 -2.38
N ILE A 36 2.14 -7.40 -2.46
CA ILE A 36 1.86 -6.65 -3.70
C ILE A 36 3.12 -5.90 -4.17
N LEU A 37 3.82 -5.22 -3.26
CA LEU A 37 5.11 -4.57 -3.59
C LEU A 37 6.19 -5.59 -3.97
N THR A 38 6.17 -6.76 -3.36
CA THR A 38 7.13 -7.82 -3.70
C THR A 38 6.90 -8.32 -5.13
N ILE A 39 5.63 -8.55 -5.50
CA ILE A 39 5.24 -8.92 -6.87
C ILE A 39 5.62 -7.80 -7.85
N PHE A 40 5.37 -6.54 -7.48
CA PHE A 40 5.76 -5.38 -8.28
C PHE A 40 7.27 -5.33 -8.54
N GLY A 41 8.10 -5.49 -7.51
CA GLY A 41 9.55 -5.55 -7.66
C GLY A 41 10.03 -6.72 -8.53
N GLN A 42 9.37 -7.88 -8.43
CA GLN A 42 9.70 -9.05 -9.26
C GLN A 42 9.40 -8.87 -10.76
N LYS A 43 8.50 -7.95 -11.12
CA LYS A 43 8.24 -7.58 -12.52
C LYS A 43 9.38 -6.76 -13.15
N GLY A 44 10.49 -6.56 -12.43
CA GLY A 44 11.63 -5.77 -12.88
C GLY A 44 11.46 -4.27 -12.63
N ASN A 45 10.42 -3.88 -11.91
CA ASN A 45 10.21 -2.49 -11.51
C ASN A 45 11.06 -2.17 -10.27
N GLN A 46 11.77 -1.05 -10.30
CA GLN A 46 12.49 -0.57 -9.15
C GLN A 46 11.50 0.06 -8.15
N ILE A 47 11.62 -0.29 -6.87
CA ILE A 47 10.89 0.36 -5.79
C ILE A 47 11.73 1.55 -5.33
N ASP A 48 11.41 2.73 -5.83
CA ASP A 48 12.15 3.99 -5.57
C ASP A 48 11.29 5.06 -4.88
N PHE A 49 10.08 4.72 -4.47
CA PHE A 49 9.13 5.61 -3.80
C PHE A 49 9.08 5.36 -2.29
N GLU A 50 8.66 6.39 -1.55
CA GLU A 50 8.50 6.32 -0.10
C GLU A 50 7.24 5.52 0.28
N TYR A 51 7.41 4.63 1.25
CA TYR A 51 6.34 3.85 1.85
C TYR A 51 6.74 3.46 3.28
N GLU A 52 5.76 3.26 4.16
CA GLU A 52 5.98 2.80 5.52
C GLU A 52 5.50 1.36 5.68
N GLU A 53 6.36 0.51 6.26
CA GLU A 53 5.99 -0.87 6.60
C GLU A 53 5.29 -0.92 7.96
N LEU A 54 4.14 -1.58 7.99
CA LEU A 54 3.33 -1.77 9.18
C LEU A 54 3.27 -3.26 9.53
N GLU A 55 3.38 -3.56 10.82
CA GLU A 55 2.97 -4.87 11.32
C GLU A 55 1.46 -5.05 11.19
N THR A 56 0.99 -6.30 11.09
CA THR A 56 -0.45 -6.59 10.89
C THR A 56 -1.34 -5.90 11.92
N ALA A 57 -0.96 -5.94 13.21
CA ALA A 57 -1.76 -5.31 14.26
C ALA A 57 -1.84 -3.78 14.11
N GLN A 58 -0.75 -3.13 13.68
CA GLN A 58 -0.74 -1.68 13.47
C GLN A 58 -1.61 -1.29 12.28
N ALA A 59 -1.49 -2.02 11.17
CA ALA A 59 -2.28 -1.78 9.97
C ALA A 59 -3.78 -1.92 10.24
N LEU A 60 -4.18 -2.97 10.95
CA LEU A 60 -5.59 -3.18 11.32
C LEU A 60 -6.12 -2.07 12.23
N ASN A 61 -5.35 -1.65 13.23
CA ASN A 61 -5.76 -0.54 14.10
C ASN A 61 -5.94 0.77 13.32
N ILE A 62 -5.07 1.05 12.34
CA ILE A 62 -5.19 2.24 11.48
C ILE A 62 -6.44 2.12 10.60
N ILE A 63 -6.65 0.99 9.94
CA ILE A 63 -7.84 0.73 9.12
C ILE A 63 -9.13 0.88 9.94
N ASP A 64 -9.15 0.35 11.16
CA ASP A 64 -10.29 0.49 12.08
C ASP A 64 -10.54 1.95 12.48
N SER A 65 -9.49 2.78 12.58
CA SER A 65 -9.60 4.22 12.84
C SER A 65 -10.02 5.05 11.63
N TRP A 66 -9.97 4.45 10.44
CA TRP A 66 -10.40 5.08 9.19
C TRP A 66 -11.90 4.94 8.94
N ASN A 67 -12.51 3.89 9.48
CA ASN A 67 -13.97 3.70 9.56
C ASN A 67 -14.63 4.60 10.62
#